data_AF-A0AB37T5H6-F1
#
_entry.id   AF-A0AB37T5H6-F1
#
_cell.length_a   1.000
_cell.length_b   1.000
_cell.length_c   1.000
_cell.angle_alpha   90.00
_cell.angle_beta   90.00
_cell.angle_gamma   90.00
#
_symmetry.space_group_name_H-M   'P 1'
#
loop_
_entity.id
_entity.type
_entity.pdbx_description
1 polymer ?
#
loop_
_entity_poly.entity_id
_entity_poly.type
_entity_poly.pdbx_seq_one_letter_code
_entity_poly.pdbx_strand_id
1 'polypeptide(L)'
;MTIQSVGERVSCSAAAVEAALRWLAVRKDGGPLRFLHHAIEDPGGESGTVLGCLIRPTASMTRATPETRALAVWGLILDEIGRIGAAIRCDTLSAAFRLGGVEWRSTLDDRFRQLRNLPGGFEVPPPTTTTPMHRTWRRVVSDKLSPVLSGKLAALAGDGEAWRPYVEIARASFSEPRASGGRTPSNGAQPVFVERQLIAVEMRRRTAHRRLTVRNIVACENGVDGYTARALTGWDGDLTSIPVKAIFGCRVETWPGEPDAVDLRFPKPLREGDRHEFISLACDDDLDAERQWVNVEVDHHGIAPRVVDGEGKVTGGLSISVIFDDCVPEACWWYAEQTDCERVVRPRAGDRHLLEIRRGVVEHTFVEPCRPRGEYGIAFHWPRA
;
A
#
# COMPACT_ATOMS: atom_id res chain seq x y z
N MET A 1 4.47 22.33 50.83
CA MET A 1 5.66 21.77 50.15
C MET A 1 5.24 21.48 48.73
N THR A 2 5.47 22.44 47.83
CA THR A 2 4.96 22.42 46.46
C THR A 2 6.03 21.80 45.59
N ILE A 3 5.83 20.55 45.16
CA ILE A 3 6.76 19.86 44.26
C ILE A 3 6.60 20.50 42.88
N GLN A 4 7.51 21.39 42.53
CA GLN A 4 7.68 21.85 41.15
C GLN A 4 8.20 20.64 40.35
N SER A 5 7.32 20.04 39.56
CA SER A 5 7.73 19.13 38.48
C SER A 5 8.51 19.95 37.46
N VAL A 6 9.84 19.89 37.55
CA VAL A 6 10.75 20.40 36.52
C VAL A 6 10.45 19.58 35.27
N GLY A 7 9.66 20.15 34.36
CA GLY A 7 9.46 19.59 33.03
C GLY A 7 10.81 19.51 32.35
N GLU A 8 11.32 18.29 32.20
CA GLU A 8 12.51 18.00 31.42
C GLU A 8 12.27 18.55 30.01
N ARG A 9 12.89 19.70 29.69
CA ARG A 9 12.81 20.26 28.34
C ARG A 9 13.36 19.21 27.39
N VAL A 10 12.48 18.62 26.58
CA VAL A 10 12.87 17.70 25.51
C VAL A 10 13.66 18.52 24.48
N SER A 11 14.97 18.62 24.68
CA SER A 11 15.87 19.25 23.70
C SER A 11 16.21 18.21 22.64
N CYS A 12 15.61 18.38 21.47
CA CYS A 12 16.00 17.64 20.29
C CYS A 12 17.28 18.30 19.74
N SER A 13 18.37 17.55 19.55
CA SER A 13 19.59 18.10 18.95
C SER A 13 19.55 17.94 17.43
N ALA A 14 20.13 18.89 16.69
CA ALA A 14 20.23 18.79 15.24
C ALA A 14 21.03 17.54 14.81
N ALA A 15 22.04 17.12 15.57
CA ALA A 15 22.76 15.89 15.27
C ALA A 15 21.85 14.64 15.33
N ALA A 16 20.95 14.56 16.33
CA ALA A 16 20.01 13.46 16.47
C ALA A 16 18.95 13.47 15.35
N VAL A 17 18.39 14.65 15.03
CA VAL A 17 17.45 14.82 13.91
C VAL A 17 18.11 14.41 12.60
N GLU A 18 19.36 14.81 12.38
CA GLU A 18 20.11 14.45 11.17
C GLU A 18 20.27 12.93 11.04
N ALA A 19 20.66 12.26 12.12
CA ALA A 19 20.80 10.80 12.15
C ALA A 19 19.46 10.11 11.84
N ALA A 20 18.36 10.58 12.43
CA ALA A 20 17.02 10.05 12.19
C ALA A 20 16.57 10.24 10.72
N LEU A 21 16.78 11.42 10.15
CA LEU A 21 16.46 11.72 8.76
C LEU A 21 17.27 10.87 7.77
N ARG A 22 18.57 10.70 8.03
CA ARG A 22 19.42 9.83 7.23
C ARG A 22 18.97 8.38 7.31
N TRP A 23 18.62 7.91 8.50
CA TRP A 23 18.09 6.56 8.70
C TRP A 23 16.81 6.34 7.89
N LEU A 24 15.85 7.27 7.96
CA LEU A 24 14.60 7.21 7.17
C LEU A 24 14.86 7.16 5.67
N ALA A 25 15.80 7.98 5.18
CA ALA A 25 16.12 8.04 3.76
C ALA A 25 16.78 6.76 3.24
N VAL A 26 17.58 6.03 4.03
CA VAL A 26 18.29 4.84 3.51
C VAL A 26 17.46 3.56 3.56
N ARG A 27 16.34 3.52 4.29
CA ARG A 27 15.49 2.33 4.37
C ARG A 27 14.99 1.92 3.00
N LYS A 28 15.08 0.63 2.69
CA LYS A 28 14.65 0.06 1.40
C LYS A 28 13.15 -0.30 1.39
N ASP A 29 12.62 -0.69 2.54
CA ASP A 29 11.30 -1.34 2.64
C ASP A 29 10.25 -0.39 3.24
N GLY A 30 9.23 -0.04 2.47
CA GLY A 30 8.14 0.82 2.92
C GLY A 30 8.47 2.32 2.98
N GLY A 31 7.42 3.13 3.12
CA GLY A 31 7.53 4.59 3.17
C GLY A 31 8.01 5.10 4.54
N PRO A 32 8.63 6.30 4.61
CA PRO A 32 9.09 6.90 5.87
C PRO A 32 8.01 6.99 6.96
N LEU A 33 6.74 7.23 6.58
CA LEU A 33 5.61 7.28 7.51
C LEU A 33 5.41 5.96 8.28
N ARG A 34 5.59 4.81 7.62
CA ARG A 34 5.46 3.49 8.27
C ARG A 34 6.44 3.35 9.44
N PHE A 35 7.68 3.79 9.26
CA PHE A 35 8.71 3.72 10.30
C PHE A 35 8.45 4.68 11.46
N LEU A 36 7.92 5.87 11.16
CA LEU A 36 7.48 6.82 12.20
C LEU A 36 6.35 6.23 13.04
N HIS A 37 5.38 5.56 12.41
CA HIS A 37 4.30 4.85 13.09
C HIS A 37 4.83 3.76 14.03
N HIS A 38 5.68 2.86 13.49
CA HIS A 38 6.26 1.77 14.27
C HIS A 38 7.09 2.29 15.44
N ALA A 39 7.83 3.38 15.26
CA ALA A 39 8.63 3.98 16.32
C ALA A 39 7.77 4.55 17.46
N ILE A 40 6.53 4.99 17.17
CA ILE A 40 5.58 5.46 18.18
C ILE A 40 4.92 4.29 18.91
N GLU A 41 4.58 3.22 18.20
CA GLU A 41 3.97 2.01 18.78
C GLU A 41 4.96 1.20 19.63
N ASP A 42 6.20 1.09 19.17
CA ASP A 42 7.30 0.41 19.86
C ASP A 42 8.52 1.34 20.04
N PRO A 43 8.51 2.22 21.05
CA PRO A 43 9.64 3.13 21.33
C PRO A 43 10.94 2.41 21.70
N GLY A 44 10.87 1.16 22.16
CA GLY A 44 12.04 0.35 22.53
C GLY A 44 12.70 -0.38 21.35
N GLY A 45 12.01 -0.49 20.22
CA GLY A 45 12.53 -1.11 19.00
C GLY A 45 13.61 -0.31 18.29
N GLU A 46 14.19 -0.89 17.23
CA GLU A 46 15.24 -0.25 16.42
C GLU A 46 14.80 1.14 15.90
N SER A 47 13.58 1.22 15.35
CA SER A 47 13.01 2.47 14.83
C SER A 47 12.73 3.48 15.96
N GLY A 48 12.21 3.01 17.10
CA GLY A 48 11.96 3.83 18.29
C GLY A 48 13.24 4.49 18.82
N THR A 49 14.33 3.72 18.87
CA THR A 49 15.64 4.20 19.34
C THR A 49 16.21 5.29 18.43
N VAL A 50 16.16 5.09 17.11
CA VAL A 50 16.77 6.03 16.15
C VAL A 50 15.87 7.25 15.90
N LEU A 51 14.55 7.05 15.81
CA LEU A 51 13.58 8.10 15.48
C LEU A 51 13.03 8.82 16.72
N GLY A 52 13.42 8.40 17.93
CA GLY A 52 12.94 8.93 19.20
C GLY A 52 12.95 10.46 19.28
N CYS A 53 13.98 11.09 18.72
CA CYS A 53 14.10 12.55 18.70
C CYS A 53 13.01 13.25 17.85
N LEU A 54 12.53 12.62 16.78
CA LEU A 54 11.45 13.13 15.93
C LEU A 54 10.07 12.90 16.57
N ILE A 55 9.88 11.76 17.23
CA ILE A 55 8.56 11.32 17.69
C ILE A 55 8.23 11.76 19.13
N ARG A 56 9.22 11.86 20.04
CA ARG A 56 8.98 12.21 21.46
C ARG A 56 8.24 13.54 21.62
N PRO A 57 8.51 14.59 20.82
CA PRO A 57 7.76 15.85 20.88
C PRO A 57 6.25 15.71 20.65
N THR A 58 5.80 14.70 19.89
CA THR A 58 4.35 14.48 19.66
C THR A 58 3.61 13.93 20.88
N ALA A 59 4.31 13.62 21.98
CA ALA A 59 3.66 13.23 23.24
C ALA A 59 2.76 14.34 23.81
N SER A 60 2.93 15.60 23.38
CA SER A 60 2.01 16.69 23.71
C SER A 60 0.61 16.50 23.11
N MET A 61 0.46 15.67 22.07
CA MET A 61 -0.83 15.31 21.46
C MET A 61 -1.54 14.20 22.27
N THR A 62 -1.92 14.50 23.51
CA THR A 62 -2.37 13.51 24.52
C THR A 62 -3.57 12.64 24.11
N ARG A 63 -4.39 13.08 23.16
CA ARG A 63 -5.57 12.35 22.65
C ARG A 63 -5.37 11.74 21.25
N ALA A 64 -4.21 11.94 20.64
CA ALA A 64 -3.96 11.51 19.27
C ALA A 64 -3.50 10.04 19.23
N THR A 65 -3.99 9.31 18.23
CA THR A 65 -3.55 7.94 17.94
C THR A 65 -2.09 7.92 17.46
N PRO A 66 -1.39 6.77 17.53
CA PRO A 66 -0.07 6.61 16.92
C PRO A 66 -0.02 7.04 15.45
N GLU A 67 -1.02 6.66 14.66
CA GLU A 67 -1.23 7.08 13.27
C GLU A 67 -1.25 8.60 13.13
N THR A 68 -2.05 9.30 13.94
CA THR A 68 -2.18 10.76 13.89
C THR A 68 -0.86 11.45 14.27
N ARG A 69 -0.15 10.91 15.27
CA ARG A 69 1.16 11.42 15.70
C ARG A 69 2.23 11.21 14.62
N ALA A 70 2.21 10.05 13.94
CA ALA A 70 3.11 9.77 12.82
C ALA A 70 2.86 10.72 11.64
N LEU A 71 1.58 10.95 11.30
CA LEU A 71 1.18 11.95 10.30
C LEU A 71 1.67 13.35 10.66
N ALA A 72 1.57 13.76 11.93
CA ALA A 72 2.03 15.06 12.38
C ALA A 72 3.54 15.25 12.17
N VAL A 73 4.37 14.26 12.54
CA VAL A 73 5.83 14.30 12.29
C VAL A 73 6.13 14.31 10.79
N TRP A 74 5.45 13.46 10.03
CA TRP A 74 5.67 13.35 8.61
C TRP A 74 5.30 14.65 7.88
N GLY A 75 4.16 15.25 8.20
CA GLY A 75 3.75 16.53 7.62
C GLY A 75 4.69 17.68 7.95
N LEU A 76 5.29 17.68 9.14
CA LEU A 76 6.35 18.64 9.49
C LEU A 76 7.59 18.45 8.60
N ILE A 77 8.01 17.20 8.37
CA ILE A 77 9.12 16.90 7.45
C ILE A 77 8.78 17.34 6.02
N LEU A 78 7.56 17.04 5.54
CA LEU A 78 7.08 17.43 4.21
C LEU A 78 7.06 18.95 4.01
N ASP A 79 6.51 19.70 4.98
CA ASP A 79 6.45 21.16 4.96
C ASP A 79 7.85 21.76 4.81
N GLU A 80 8.81 21.28 5.62
CA GLU A 80 10.18 21.80 5.56
C GLU A 80 10.94 21.38 4.31
N ILE A 81 10.75 20.15 3.81
CA ILE A 81 11.33 19.76 2.53
C ILE A 81 10.73 20.60 1.40
N GLY A 82 9.44 20.88 1.41
CA GLY A 82 8.78 21.74 0.42
C GLY A 82 9.35 23.16 0.42
N ARG A 83 9.51 23.78 1.60
CA ARG A 83 10.08 25.12 1.75
C ARG A 83 11.53 25.20 1.30
N ILE A 84 12.36 24.24 1.71
CA ILE A 84 13.77 24.18 1.31
C ILE A 84 13.88 23.89 -0.19
N GLY A 85 13.10 22.93 -0.69
CA GLY A 85 13.05 22.55 -2.10
C GLY A 85 12.73 23.73 -3.01
N ALA A 86 11.74 24.54 -2.65
CA ALA A 86 11.39 25.77 -3.40
C ALA A 86 12.51 26.82 -3.36
N ALA A 87 13.17 27.00 -2.22
CA ALA A 87 14.20 28.03 -2.05
C ALA A 87 15.52 27.72 -2.77
N ILE A 88 15.94 26.45 -2.82
CA ILE A 88 17.24 26.05 -3.37
C ILE A 88 17.13 25.11 -4.59
N ARG A 89 15.92 24.89 -5.13
CA ARG A 89 15.63 23.98 -6.26
C ARG A 89 16.28 22.61 -6.08
N CYS A 90 16.09 22.02 -4.90
CA CYS A 90 16.80 20.82 -4.49
C CYS A 90 15.92 19.58 -4.57
N ASP A 91 15.95 18.91 -5.72
CA ASP A 91 15.20 17.67 -5.94
C ASP A 91 15.80 16.46 -5.21
N THR A 92 17.02 16.59 -4.64
CA THR A 92 17.67 15.50 -3.91
C THR A 92 16.97 15.15 -2.59
N LEU A 93 16.32 16.11 -1.92
CA LEU A 93 15.50 15.82 -0.74
C LEU A 93 14.24 15.07 -1.13
N SER A 94 13.54 15.54 -2.17
CA SER A 94 12.35 14.87 -2.71
C SER A 94 12.68 13.43 -3.12
N ALA A 95 13.77 13.21 -3.86
CA ALA A 95 14.22 11.87 -4.20
C ALA A 95 14.60 11.03 -2.96
N ALA A 96 15.33 11.60 -1.99
CA ALA A 96 15.76 10.86 -0.81
C ALA A 96 14.58 10.34 0.02
N PHE A 97 13.54 11.16 0.16
CA PHE A 97 12.34 10.89 0.95
C PHE A 97 11.16 10.35 0.13
N ARG A 98 11.37 10.06 -1.16
CA ARG A 98 10.37 9.53 -2.10
C ARG A 98 9.15 10.42 -2.30
N LEU A 99 9.37 11.73 -2.40
CA LEU A 99 8.34 12.73 -2.59
C LEU A 99 8.15 13.06 -4.08
N GLY A 100 6.95 13.50 -4.44
CA GLY A 100 6.56 13.84 -5.80
C GLY A 100 5.87 12.68 -6.54
N GLY A 101 5.36 12.94 -7.74
CA GLY A 101 4.57 11.98 -8.55
C GLY A 101 5.38 10.92 -9.29
N VAL A 102 6.56 10.53 -8.78
CA VAL A 102 7.45 9.56 -9.43
C VAL A 102 7.56 8.30 -8.56
N GLU A 103 7.42 7.12 -9.17
CA GLU A 103 7.68 5.84 -8.48
C GLU A 103 9.19 5.71 -8.24
N TRP A 104 9.61 6.11 -7.05
CA TRP A 104 11.01 6.12 -6.67
C TRP A 104 11.53 4.72 -6.34
N ARG A 105 12.72 4.38 -6.85
CA ARG A 105 13.38 3.10 -6.56
C ARG A 105 13.65 2.87 -5.06
N SER A 106 13.80 1.61 -4.67
CA SER A 106 13.88 1.21 -3.26
C SER A 106 15.14 1.69 -2.55
N THR A 107 16.30 1.74 -3.21
CA THR A 107 17.56 2.19 -2.59
C THR A 107 17.85 3.67 -2.85
N LEU A 108 18.53 4.33 -1.91
CA LEU A 108 18.87 5.75 -2.05
C LEU A 108 19.73 6.02 -3.29
N ASP A 109 20.70 5.15 -3.59
CA ASP A 109 21.55 5.31 -4.77
C ASP A 109 20.75 5.16 -6.08
N ASP A 110 19.84 4.19 -6.13
CA ASP A 110 18.96 4.00 -7.27
C ASP A 110 18.03 5.20 -7.49
N ARG A 111 17.53 5.82 -6.41
CA ARG A 111 16.74 7.07 -6.50
C ARG A 111 17.56 8.23 -7.02
N PHE A 112 18.81 8.38 -6.60
CA PHE A 112 19.66 9.43 -7.15
C PHE A 112 20.07 9.16 -8.60
N ARG A 113 20.22 7.88 -8.99
CA ARG A 113 20.40 7.49 -10.40
C ARG A 113 19.16 7.80 -11.23
N GLN A 114 17.97 7.57 -10.68
CA GLN A 114 16.70 7.94 -11.30
C GLN A 114 16.57 9.45 -11.44
N LEU A 115 16.82 10.20 -10.36
CA LEU A 115 16.79 11.67 -10.34
C LEU A 115 17.74 12.26 -11.39
N ARG A 116 18.95 11.72 -11.53
CA ARG A 116 19.91 12.12 -12.56
C ARG A 116 19.32 12.07 -13.97
N ASN A 117 18.50 11.06 -14.24
CA ASN A 117 17.97 10.78 -15.56
C ASN A 117 16.62 11.51 -15.82
N LEU A 118 16.10 12.27 -14.86
CA LEU A 118 14.87 13.04 -15.05
C LEU A 118 15.12 14.30 -15.90
N PRO A 119 14.24 14.61 -16.87
CA PRO A 119 14.35 15.83 -17.66
C PRO A 119 14.33 17.09 -16.79
N GLY A 120 15.31 17.98 -16.96
CA GLY A 120 15.36 19.28 -16.28
C GLY A 120 15.91 19.27 -14.84
N GLY A 121 16.34 18.12 -14.31
CA GLY A 121 16.87 18.02 -12.94
C GLY A 121 18.32 18.48 -12.74
N PHE A 122 19.14 18.52 -13.80
CA PHE A 122 20.55 18.95 -13.73
C PHE A 122 21.00 19.71 -14.98
N GLU A 123 22.08 20.48 -14.83
CA GLU A 123 22.76 21.17 -15.93
C GLU A 123 23.20 20.18 -17.02
N VAL A 124 23.24 20.66 -18.28
CA VAL A 124 23.74 19.88 -19.42
C VAL A 124 25.25 20.12 -19.53
N PRO A 125 26.10 19.07 -19.52
CA PRO A 125 25.78 17.64 -19.46
C PRO A 125 25.52 17.11 -18.04
N PRO A 126 24.64 16.10 -17.87
CA PRO A 126 24.34 15.54 -16.56
C PRO A 126 25.56 14.84 -15.94
N PRO A 127 25.69 14.83 -14.60
CA PRO A 127 26.84 14.23 -13.94
C PRO A 127 26.93 12.72 -14.20
N THR A 128 28.12 12.20 -14.47
CA THR A 128 28.32 10.76 -14.80
C THR A 128 28.12 9.81 -13.61
N THR A 129 28.06 10.33 -12.37
CA THR A 129 27.92 9.56 -11.12
C THR A 129 26.83 10.15 -10.22
N THR A 130 26.38 9.39 -9.21
CA THR A 130 25.41 9.84 -8.17
C THR A 130 26.07 10.60 -7.02
N THR A 131 27.41 10.67 -6.98
CA THR A 131 28.20 11.32 -5.93
C THR A 131 27.79 12.78 -5.65
N PRO A 132 27.51 13.63 -6.66
CA PRO A 132 27.05 15.00 -6.42
C PRO A 132 25.72 15.07 -5.66
N MET A 133 24.78 14.17 -5.97
CA MET A 133 23.49 14.09 -5.28
C MET A 133 23.67 13.64 -3.84
N HIS A 134 24.48 12.61 -3.59
CA HIS A 134 24.80 12.16 -2.23
C HIS A 134 25.46 13.26 -1.39
N ARG A 135 26.36 14.04 -1.97
CA ARG A 135 27.02 15.17 -1.29
C ARG A 135 26.02 16.29 -1.00
N THR A 136 25.20 16.64 -1.98
CA THR A 136 24.17 17.69 -1.85
C THR A 136 23.13 17.31 -0.82
N TRP A 137 22.57 16.10 -0.90
CA TRP A 137 21.62 15.56 0.07
C TRP A 137 22.19 15.60 1.50
N ARG A 138 23.39 15.05 1.73
CA ARG A 138 24.02 15.07 3.06
C ARG A 138 24.19 16.49 3.59
N ARG A 139 24.66 17.40 2.73
CA ARG A 139 24.87 18.81 3.10
C ARG A 139 23.56 19.50 3.43
N VAL A 140 22.52 19.35 2.60
CA VAL A 140 21.23 20.00 2.83
C VAL A 140 20.54 19.43 4.07
N VAL A 141 20.65 18.12 4.33
CA VAL A 141 20.12 17.50 5.54
C VAL A 141 20.82 18.05 6.80
N SER A 142 22.15 18.17 6.78
CA SER A 142 22.94 18.66 7.93
C SER A 142 22.85 20.19 8.12
N ASP A 143 23.07 20.97 7.07
CA ASP A 143 23.21 22.43 7.13
C ASP A 143 21.86 23.17 7.20
N LYS A 144 20.76 22.54 6.75
CA LYS A 144 19.46 23.21 6.56
C LYS A 144 18.31 22.49 7.25
N LEU A 145 17.98 21.28 6.80
CA LEU A 145 16.75 20.61 7.21
C LEU A 145 16.78 20.23 8.69
N SER A 146 17.89 19.65 9.16
CA SER A 146 18.01 19.21 10.54
C SER A 146 17.93 20.35 11.57
N PRO A 147 18.70 21.46 11.45
CA PRO A 147 18.59 22.59 12.38
C PRO A 147 17.18 23.18 12.48
N VAL A 148 16.49 23.32 11.34
CA VAL A 148 15.13 23.87 11.29
C VAL A 148 14.13 22.93 11.96
N LEU A 149 14.17 21.64 11.63
CA LEU A 149 13.30 20.65 12.25
C LEU A 149 13.57 20.54 13.76
N SER A 150 14.83 20.55 14.18
CA SER A 150 15.22 20.55 15.60
C SER A 150 14.58 21.72 16.38
N GLY A 151 14.63 22.93 15.82
CA GLY A 151 13.99 24.10 16.42
C GLY A 151 12.46 24.01 16.47
N LYS A 152 11.82 23.56 15.38
CA LYS A 152 10.37 23.39 15.32
C LYS A 152 9.86 22.30 16.26
N LEU A 153 10.54 21.16 16.32
CA LEU A 153 10.22 20.06 17.23
C LEU A 153 10.24 20.51 18.69
N ALA A 154 11.25 21.31 19.09
CA ALA A 154 11.32 21.88 20.42
C ALA A 154 10.16 22.86 20.71
N ALA A 155 9.77 23.68 19.73
CA ALA A 155 8.65 24.61 19.87
C ALA A 155 7.29 23.90 19.99
N LEU A 156 7.10 22.78 19.28
CA LEU A 156 5.86 22.01 19.27
C LEU A 156 5.72 21.02 20.45
N ALA A 157 6.81 20.75 21.16
CA ALA A 157 6.83 19.77 22.26
C ALA A 157 5.91 20.14 23.45
N GLY A 158 5.49 21.41 23.56
CA GLY A 158 4.62 21.89 24.64
C GLY A 158 3.15 22.08 24.26
N ASP A 159 2.81 22.05 22.97
CA ASP A 159 1.47 22.37 22.47
C ASP A 159 0.99 21.30 21.49
N GLY A 160 0.06 20.47 21.94
CA GLY A 160 -0.54 19.41 21.13
C GLY A 160 -1.38 19.92 19.95
N GLU A 161 -1.99 21.10 20.07
CA GLU A 161 -2.86 21.66 19.03
C GLU A 161 -2.05 22.27 17.88
N ALA A 162 -0.86 22.78 18.17
CA ALA A 162 0.06 23.32 17.17
C ALA A 162 0.52 22.27 16.13
N TRP A 163 0.30 20.97 16.39
CA TRP A 163 0.58 19.89 15.45
C TRP A 163 -0.49 19.72 14.36
N ARG A 164 -1.71 20.21 14.57
CA ARG A 164 -2.85 19.99 13.65
C ARG A 164 -2.54 20.39 12.19
N PRO A 165 -1.92 21.54 11.89
CA PRO A 165 -1.59 21.90 10.51
C PRO A 165 -0.72 20.86 9.80
N TYR A 166 0.22 20.23 10.52
CA TYR A 166 1.10 19.23 9.93
C TYR A 166 0.37 17.91 9.66
N VAL A 167 -0.60 17.53 10.49
CA VAL A 167 -1.48 16.38 10.18
C VAL A 167 -2.22 16.62 8.86
N GLU A 168 -2.74 17.83 8.65
CA GLU A 168 -3.43 18.18 7.41
C GLU A 168 -2.49 18.24 6.20
N ILE A 169 -1.26 18.75 6.35
CA ILE A 169 -0.23 18.68 5.28
C ILE A 169 0.07 17.24 4.90
N ALA A 170 0.24 16.35 5.87
CA ALA A 170 0.44 14.93 5.60
C ALA A 170 -0.78 14.34 4.90
N ARG A 171 -2.00 14.55 5.41
CA ARG A 171 -3.24 14.06 4.78
C ARG A 171 -3.42 14.58 3.36
N ALA A 172 -3.16 15.86 3.10
CA ALA A 172 -3.22 16.46 1.77
C ALA A 172 -2.18 15.86 0.83
N SER A 173 -1.00 15.48 1.33
CA SER A 173 -0.03 14.73 0.52
C SER A 173 -0.52 13.33 0.12
N PHE A 174 -1.53 12.80 0.82
CA PHE A 174 -2.27 11.59 0.46
C PHE A 174 -3.61 11.88 -0.23
N SER A 175 -4.09 13.13 -0.20
CA SER A 175 -5.43 13.55 -0.61
C SER A 175 -5.33 14.63 -1.69
N GLU A 176 -4.98 14.24 -2.90
CA GLU A 176 -5.47 14.89 -4.12
C GLU A 176 -6.13 13.86 -5.03
N PRO A 177 -7.37 14.11 -5.48
CA PRO A 177 -7.96 13.47 -6.63
C PRO A 177 -7.61 14.30 -7.88
N ARG A 178 -6.41 14.11 -8.45
CA ARG A 178 -6.12 14.56 -9.83
C ARG A 178 -5.22 13.55 -10.53
N ALA A 179 -5.57 13.36 -11.81
CA ALA A 179 -5.07 12.39 -12.75
C ALA A 179 -3.55 12.12 -12.68
N SER A 180 -3.19 10.86 -12.98
CA SER A 180 -1.83 10.39 -13.28
C SER A 180 -0.82 10.35 -12.13
N GLY A 181 -0.98 9.36 -11.26
CA GLY A 181 0.05 8.95 -10.29
C GLY A 181 -0.15 7.56 -9.67
N GLY A 182 -1.26 6.89 -9.97
CA GLY A 182 -1.36 5.44 -9.77
C GLY A 182 -0.34 4.75 -10.66
N ARG A 183 0.19 3.60 -10.19
CA ARG A 183 1.03 2.74 -11.03
C ARG A 183 0.33 2.58 -12.37
N THR A 184 0.98 3.00 -13.45
CA THR A 184 0.35 2.93 -14.78
C THR A 184 -0.02 1.47 -15.03
N PRO A 185 -1.24 1.19 -15.53
CA PRO A 185 -1.60 -0.16 -15.96
C PRO A 185 -0.51 -0.71 -16.87
N SER A 186 -0.22 -2.01 -16.77
CA SER A 186 0.75 -2.65 -17.66
C SER A 186 0.32 -2.51 -19.12
N ASN A 187 1.29 -2.58 -20.04
CA ASN A 187 0.96 -2.80 -21.44
C ASN A 187 0.16 -4.11 -21.56
N GLY A 188 -1.08 -4.02 -22.05
CA GLY A 188 -2.01 -5.15 -22.10
C GLY A 188 -2.89 -5.31 -20.85
N ALA A 189 -2.89 -4.35 -19.92
CA ALA A 189 -3.89 -4.32 -18.85
C ALA A 189 -5.30 -4.24 -19.44
N GLN A 190 -6.24 -4.89 -18.77
CA GLN A 190 -7.63 -4.88 -19.21
C GLN A 190 -8.18 -3.45 -19.08
N PRO A 191 -8.84 -2.90 -20.13
CA PRO A 191 -9.21 -1.48 -20.21
C PRO A 191 -10.46 -1.16 -19.38
N VAL A 192 -10.45 -1.58 -18.12
CA VAL A 192 -11.56 -1.43 -17.17
C VAL A 192 -11.04 -0.96 -15.81
N PHE A 193 -11.82 -0.12 -15.15
CA PHE A 193 -11.65 0.21 -13.75
C PHE A 193 -12.72 -0.52 -12.94
N VAL A 194 -12.38 -1.07 -11.78
CA VAL A 194 -13.31 -1.86 -10.98
C VAL A 194 -13.84 -1.02 -9.81
N GLU A 195 -15.13 -0.68 -9.83
CA GLU A 195 -15.77 0.02 -8.72
C GLU A 195 -16.02 -0.92 -7.53
N ARG A 196 -16.28 -2.21 -7.80
CA ARG A 196 -16.48 -3.24 -6.77
C ARG A 196 -16.02 -4.60 -7.25
N GLN A 197 -15.23 -5.28 -6.43
CA GLN A 197 -14.86 -6.68 -6.64
C GLN A 197 -15.11 -7.48 -5.37
N LEU A 198 -15.96 -8.50 -5.46
CA LEU A 198 -16.18 -9.44 -4.36
C LEU A 198 -15.71 -10.82 -4.79
N ILE A 199 -14.88 -11.42 -3.95
CA ILE A 199 -14.38 -12.77 -4.13
C ILE A 199 -14.85 -13.61 -2.95
N ALA A 200 -15.61 -14.65 -3.25
CA ALA A 200 -16.04 -15.63 -2.26
C ALA A 200 -15.41 -16.98 -2.61
N VAL A 201 -14.65 -17.54 -1.68
CA VAL A 201 -13.98 -18.84 -1.83
C VAL A 201 -14.54 -19.83 -0.83
N GLU A 202 -15.00 -20.98 -1.33
CA GLU A 202 -15.32 -22.16 -0.52
C GLU A 202 -14.10 -23.08 -0.54
N MET A 203 -13.51 -23.26 0.64
CA MET A 203 -12.45 -24.22 0.86
C MET A 203 -13.07 -25.58 1.20
N ARG A 204 -12.50 -26.65 0.64
CA ARG A 204 -12.77 -28.02 1.09
C ARG A 204 -11.47 -28.68 1.45
N ARG A 205 -11.40 -29.23 2.66
CA ARG A 205 -10.18 -29.69 3.30
C ARG A 205 -9.18 -28.54 3.34
N ARG A 206 -8.20 -28.51 2.44
CA ARG A 206 -7.21 -27.42 2.36
C ARG A 206 -7.10 -26.83 0.95
N THR A 207 -8.08 -27.12 0.10
CA THR A 207 -8.08 -26.78 -1.33
C THR A 207 -9.23 -25.81 -1.64
N ALA A 208 -9.01 -24.91 -2.61
CA ALA A 208 -10.01 -23.93 -3.03
C ALA A 208 -11.00 -24.56 -4.01
N HIS A 209 -12.03 -25.21 -3.49
CA HIS A 209 -13.03 -25.93 -4.29
C HIS A 209 -13.85 -25.01 -5.19
N ARG A 210 -14.28 -23.85 -4.67
CA ARG A 210 -15.15 -22.94 -5.42
C ARG A 210 -14.70 -21.51 -5.24
N ARG A 211 -14.55 -20.77 -6.35
CA ARG A 211 -14.29 -19.32 -6.34
C ARG A 211 -15.33 -18.59 -7.16
N LEU A 212 -16.23 -17.87 -6.48
CA LEU A 212 -17.16 -16.93 -7.11
C LEU A 212 -16.51 -15.55 -7.13
N THR A 213 -16.55 -14.86 -8.28
CA THR A 213 -16.08 -13.48 -8.40
C THR A 213 -17.16 -12.60 -9.02
N VAL A 214 -17.58 -11.56 -8.28
CA VAL A 214 -18.51 -10.52 -8.73
C VAL A 214 -17.71 -9.26 -9.04
N ARG A 215 -17.94 -8.65 -10.20
CA ARG A 215 -17.25 -7.43 -10.64
C ARG A 215 -18.24 -6.39 -11.12
N ASN A 216 -18.17 -5.19 -10.57
CA ASN A 216 -18.79 -3.99 -11.12
C ASN A 216 -17.68 -3.14 -11.72
N ILE A 217 -17.70 -2.99 -13.04
CA ILE A 217 -16.65 -2.33 -13.81
C ILE A 217 -17.16 -1.06 -14.46
N VAL A 218 -16.22 -0.17 -14.78
CA VAL A 218 -16.37 1.00 -15.64
C VAL A 218 -15.40 0.82 -16.80
N ALA A 219 -15.88 0.89 -18.04
CA ALA A 219 -15.02 0.84 -19.21
C ALA A 219 -14.14 2.09 -19.29
N CYS A 220 -12.83 1.92 -19.50
CA CYS A 220 -11.88 3.03 -19.62
C CYS A 220 -11.65 3.50 -21.06
N GLU A 221 -12.18 2.78 -22.04
CA GLU A 221 -12.13 3.15 -23.45
C GLU A 221 -13.39 2.67 -24.18
N ASN A 222 -13.54 3.06 -25.44
CA ASN A 222 -14.66 2.62 -26.26
C ASN A 222 -14.41 1.24 -26.86
N GLY A 223 -15.47 0.43 -26.92
CA GLY A 223 -15.43 -0.87 -27.60
C GLY A 223 -15.00 -2.02 -26.70
N VAL A 224 -14.94 -1.84 -25.38
CA VAL A 224 -14.62 -2.92 -24.44
C VAL A 224 -15.75 -3.96 -24.46
N ASP A 225 -15.48 -5.14 -25.01
CA ASP A 225 -16.49 -6.17 -25.30
C ASP A 225 -16.34 -7.44 -24.44
N GLY A 226 -15.36 -7.48 -23.54
CA GLY A 226 -15.17 -8.59 -22.61
C GLY A 226 -14.13 -8.32 -21.53
N TYR A 227 -13.89 -9.36 -20.72
CA TYR A 227 -12.90 -9.39 -19.65
C TYR A 227 -12.18 -10.75 -19.66
N THR A 228 -10.87 -10.75 -19.72
CA THR A 228 -10.07 -11.99 -19.67
C THR A 228 -9.97 -12.46 -18.22
N ALA A 229 -10.31 -13.72 -17.97
CA ALA A 229 -10.23 -14.31 -16.64
C ALA A 229 -9.32 -15.53 -16.65
N ARG A 230 -8.51 -15.66 -15.59
CA ARG A 230 -7.66 -16.83 -15.33
C ARG A 230 -7.98 -17.39 -13.96
N ALA A 231 -8.03 -18.71 -13.86
CA ALA A 231 -8.12 -19.42 -12.60
C ALA A 231 -7.13 -20.58 -12.65
N LEU A 232 -6.16 -20.60 -11.73
CA LEU A 232 -5.04 -21.54 -11.74
C LEU A 232 -4.94 -22.27 -10.42
N THR A 233 -4.67 -23.57 -10.45
CA THR A 233 -4.38 -24.48 -9.33
C THR A 233 -2.90 -24.81 -9.23
N GLY A 234 -2.39 -25.04 -8.01
CA GLY A 234 -1.00 -25.40 -7.77
C GLY A 234 -0.14 -24.36 -7.04
N TRP A 235 1.05 -24.79 -6.62
CA TRP A 235 2.04 -24.03 -5.84
C TRP A 235 3.40 -23.90 -6.57
N ASP A 236 3.82 -24.92 -7.32
CA ASP A 236 5.12 -24.97 -8.00
C ASP A 236 4.99 -25.43 -9.46
N GLY A 237 5.23 -24.54 -10.43
CA GLY A 237 5.62 -24.86 -11.81
C GLY A 237 4.66 -25.69 -12.70
N ASP A 238 3.66 -26.34 -12.11
CA ASP A 238 2.66 -27.21 -12.74
C ASP A 238 1.28 -26.62 -12.41
N LEU A 239 1.05 -25.41 -12.97
CA LEU A 239 -0.21 -24.71 -12.81
C LEU A 239 -1.24 -25.33 -13.73
N THR A 240 -2.26 -25.96 -13.18
CA THR A 240 -3.40 -26.46 -13.96
C THR A 240 -4.47 -25.39 -14.06
N SER A 241 -5.07 -25.24 -15.25
CA SER A 241 -6.18 -24.30 -15.42
C SER A 241 -7.47 -24.87 -14.85
N ILE A 242 -8.15 -24.04 -14.06
CA ILE A 242 -9.49 -24.34 -13.55
C ILE A 242 -10.51 -23.77 -14.53
N PRO A 243 -11.49 -24.57 -15.00
CA PRO A 243 -12.55 -24.06 -15.85
C PRO A 243 -13.31 -22.91 -15.19
N VAL A 244 -13.39 -21.78 -15.91
CA VAL A 244 -14.18 -20.62 -15.51
C VAL A 244 -15.52 -20.64 -16.24
N LYS A 245 -16.62 -20.51 -15.49
CA LYS A 245 -17.99 -20.44 -15.97
C LYS A 245 -18.54 -19.03 -15.83
N ALA A 246 -19.30 -18.57 -16.81
CA ALA A 246 -20.09 -17.35 -16.71
C ALA A 246 -21.39 -17.64 -15.96
N ILE A 247 -21.72 -16.79 -14.97
CA ILE A 247 -22.93 -16.92 -14.15
C ILE A 247 -23.95 -15.82 -14.52
N PHE A 248 -23.47 -14.59 -14.67
CA PHE A 248 -24.32 -13.43 -14.95
C PHE A 248 -23.54 -12.36 -15.72
N GLY A 249 -24.23 -11.63 -16.60
CA GLY A 249 -23.66 -10.44 -17.26
C GLY A 249 -22.56 -10.71 -18.29
N CYS A 250 -22.20 -11.97 -18.55
CA CYS A 250 -21.22 -12.33 -19.56
C CYS A 250 -21.47 -13.73 -20.14
N ARG A 251 -20.74 -14.09 -21.21
CA ARG A 251 -20.64 -15.44 -21.75
C ARG A 251 -19.17 -15.84 -21.86
N VAL A 252 -18.87 -17.13 -21.72
CA VAL A 252 -17.51 -17.64 -21.89
C VAL A 252 -17.26 -17.90 -23.37
N GLU A 253 -16.18 -17.36 -23.90
CA GLU A 253 -15.61 -17.71 -25.20
C GLU A 253 -14.20 -18.28 -25.00
N THR A 254 -13.89 -19.34 -25.75
CA THR A 254 -12.55 -19.95 -25.74
C THR A 254 -11.58 -19.05 -26.47
N TRP A 255 -10.49 -18.67 -25.80
CA TRP A 255 -9.45 -17.84 -26.39
C TRP A 255 -8.56 -18.68 -27.32
N PRO A 256 -8.41 -18.32 -28.60
CA PRO A 256 -7.50 -19.02 -29.51
C PRO A 256 -6.06 -18.55 -29.25
N GLY A 257 -5.32 -19.24 -28.37
CA GLY A 257 -3.87 -19.03 -28.25
C GLY A 257 -3.26 -19.23 -26.87
N GLU A 258 -4.06 -19.24 -25.81
CA GLU A 258 -3.61 -19.53 -24.44
C GLU A 258 -4.59 -20.51 -23.80
N PRO A 259 -4.15 -21.71 -23.38
CA PRO A 259 -5.04 -22.72 -22.83
C PRO A 259 -5.65 -22.33 -21.47
N ASP A 260 -5.02 -21.41 -20.73
CA ASP A 260 -5.33 -21.14 -19.32
C ASP A 260 -6.11 -19.83 -19.07
N ALA A 261 -6.49 -19.13 -20.14
CA ALA A 261 -7.27 -17.90 -20.08
C ALA A 261 -8.59 -18.05 -20.82
N VAL A 262 -9.67 -17.51 -20.24
CA VAL A 262 -10.97 -17.45 -20.91
C VAL A 262 -11.42 -16.01 -21.11
N ASP A 263 -12.14 -15.77 -22.19
CA ASP A 263 -12.79 -14.49 -22.43
C ASP A 263 -14.22 -14.50 -21.88
N LEU A 264 -14.50 -13.59 -20.94
CA LEU A 264 -15.84 -13.30 -20.47
C LEU A 264 -16.43 -12.17 -21.31
N ARG A 265 -17.08 -12.48 -22.43
CA ARG A 265 -17.69 -11.49 -23.32
C ARG A 265 -18.94 -10.86 -22.71
N PHE A 266 -19.05 -9.55 -22.86
CA PHE A 266 -20.23 -8.79 -22.48
C PHE A 266 -21.33 -8.92 -23.54
N PRO A 267 -22.61 -8.71 -23.18
CA PRO A 267 -23.72 -8.79 -24.13
C PRO A 267 -23.63 -7.78 -25.29
N LYS A 268 -22.92 -6.67 -25.07
CA LYS A 268 -22.63 -5.63 -26.05
C LYS A 268 -21.29 -4.96 -25.69
N PRO A 269 -20.56 -4.40 -26.68
CA PRO A 269 -19.42 -3.55 -26.41
C PRO A 269 -19.83 -2.33 -25.57
N LEU A 270 -19.02 -2.01 -24.57
CA LEU A 270 -19.17 -0.86 -23.68
C LEU A 270 -18.50 0.37 -24.28
N ARG A 271 -19.07 1.55 -24.02
CA ARG A 271 -18.43 2.84 -24.30
C ARG A 271 -17.61 3.30 -23.10
N GLU A 272 -16.68 4.21 -23.33
CA GLU A 272 -15.93 4.82 -22.23
C GLU A 272 -16.88 5.43 -21.19
N GLY A 273 -16.68 5.05 -19.92
CA GLY A 273 -17.52 5.46 -18.80
C GLY A 273 -18.76 4.60 -18.56
N ASP A 274 -19.10 3.67 -19.45
CA ASP A 274 -20.21 2.74 -19.23
C ASP A 274 -19.90 1.80 -18.07
N ARG A 275 -20.93 1.53 -17.25
CA ARG A 275 -20.88 0.57 -16.15
C ARG A 275 -21.43 -0.78 -16.56
N HIS A 276 -20.82 -1.84 -16.06
CA HIS A 276 -21.28 -3.21 -16.29
C HIS A 276 -21.02 -4.11 -15.08
N GLU A 277 -21.98 -4.97 -14.74
CA GLU A 277 -21.85 -5.97 -13.69
C GLU A 277 -21.82 -7.37 -14.31
N PHE A 278 -20.89 -8.20 -13.87
CA PHE A 278 -20.82 -9.60 -14.27
C PHE A 278 -20.25 -10.49 -13.18
N ILE A 279 -20.58 -11.78 -13.27
CA ILE A 279 -20.24 -12.80 -12.28
C ILE A 279 -19.64 -14.01 -12.97
N SER A 280 -18.50 -14.46 -12.47
CA SER A 280 -17.82 -15.67 -12.91
C SER A 280 -17.62 -16.66 -11.77
N LEU A 281 -17.52 -17.94 -12.11
CA LEU A 281 -17.32 -19.03 -11.17
C LEU A 281 -16.20 -19.95 -11.65
N ALA A 282 -15.19 -20.18 -10.83
CA ALA A 282 -14.22 -21.26 -11.03
C ALA A 282 -14.52 -22.39 -10.03
N CYS A 283 -14.54 -23.63 -10.51
CA CYS A 283 -14.75 -24.83 -9.70
C CYS A 283 -13.58 -25.78 -9.92
N ASP A 284 -12.87 -26.07 -8.84
CA ASP A 284 -11.81 -27.05 -8.81
C ASP A 284 -12.38 -28.37 -8.27
N ASP A 285 -12.47 -29.34 -9.17
CA ASP A 285 -12.91 -30.69 -8.85
C ASP A 285 -11.72 -31.59 -8.44
N ASP A 286 -10.49 -31.14 -8.69
CA ASP A 286 -9.25 -31.85 -8.41
C ASP A 286 -8.63 -31.29 -7.11
N LEU A 287 -9.12 -31.78 -5.97
CA LEU A 287 -8.83 -31.24 -4.64
C LEU A 287 -7.43 -31.62 -4.10
N ASP A 288 -6.45 -31.80 -4.97
CA ASP A 288 -5.17 -32.43 -4.65
C ASP A 288 -4.09 -31.42 -4.21
N ALA A 289 -4.27 -30.13 -4.50
CA ALA A 289 -3.31 -29.08 -4.16
C ALA A 289 -3.73 -28.25 -2.93
N GLU A 290 -3.01 -28.44 -1.81
CA GLU A 290 -3.14 -27.57 -0.63
C GLU A 290 -2.87 -26.10 -1.03
N ARG A 291 -3.81 -25.21 -0.69
CA ARG A 291 -3.62 -23.76 -0.83
C ARG A 291 -3.03 -23.19 0.45
N GLN A 292 -2.37 -22.04 0.38
CA GLN A 292 -1.99 -21.26 1.57
C GLN A 292 -2.43 -19.80 1.49
N TRP A 293 -3.09 -19.40 0.40
CA TRP A 293 -3.72 -18.09 0.25
C TRP A 293 -4.80 -18.09 -0.84
N VAL A 294 -5.62 -17.04 -0.80
CA VAL A 294 -6.47 -16.58 -1.90
C VAL A 294 -5.93 -15.24 -2.35
N ASN A 295 -5.56 -15.12 -3.63
CA ASN A 295 -4.99 -13.89 -4.21
C ASN A 295 -5.87 -13.29 -5.32
N VAL A 296 -5.64 -12.00 -5.53
CA VAL A 296 -6.22 -11.14 -6.56
C VAL A 296 -5.09 -10.37 -7.18
N GLU A 297 -4.80 -10.68 -8.44
CA GLU A 297 -3.94 -9.85 -9.26
C GLU A 297 -4.78 -8.74 -9.88
N VAL A 298 -4.32 -7.50 -9.79
CA VAL A 298 -4.97 -6.33 -10.39
C VAL A 298 -4.39 -6.12 -11.79
N ASP A 299 -4.89 -6.86 -12.76
CA ASP A 299 -4.49 -6.83 -14.17
C ASP A 299 -5.22 -5.76 -15.00
N HIS A 300 -5.92 -4.86 -14.33
CA HIS A 300 -6.75 -3.80 -14.90
C HIS A 300 -6.39 -2.43 -14.29
N HIS A 301 -7.19 -1.39 -14.51
CA HIS A 301 -6.86 0.00 -14.13
C HIS A 301 -6.97 0.31 -12.62
N GLY A 302 -7.10 -0.71 -11.78
CA GLY A 302 -7.25 -0.59 -10.33
C GLY A 302 -8.66 -0.91 -9.83
N ILE A 303 -8.77 -1.04 -8.51
CA ILE A 303 -10.04 -1.20 -7.79
C ILE A 303 -10.24 0.03 -6.90
N ALA A 304 -11.47 0.54 -6.86
CA ALA A 304 -11.86 1.63 -5.97
C ALA A 304 -11.54 1.33 -4.50
N PRO A 305 -11.41 2.35 -3.63
CA PRO A 305 -11.34 2.15 -2.19
C PRO A 305 -12.66 1.59 -1.64
N ARG A 306 -12.65 1.14 -0.39
CA ARG A 306 -13.85 0.68 0.31
C ARG A 306 -14.91 1.79 0.35
N VAL A 307 -16.12 1.45 -0.06
CA VAL A 307 -17.32 2.27 0.13
C VAL A 307 -18.33 1.49 0.96
N VAL A 308 -18.94 2.16 1.93
CA VAL A 308 -20.04 1.62 2.73
C VAL A 308 -21.30 2.48 2.56
N ASP A 309 -22.47 1.86 2.55
CA ASP A 309 -23.74 2.57 2.57
C ASP A 309 -24.13 3.03 3.98
N GLY A 310 -25.29 3.68 4.10
CA GLY A 310 -25.81 4.18 5.38
C GLY A 310 -26.15 3.08 6.41
N GLU A 311 -26.20 1.82 5.99
CA GLU A 311 -26.41 0.66 6.85
C GLU A 311 -25.08 -0.05 7.20
N GLY A 312 -23.95 0.47 6.71
CA GLY A 312 -22.62 -0.07 6.96
C GLY A 312 -22.24 -1.23 6.04
N LYS A 313 -23.05 -1.56 5.04
CA LYS A 313 -22.77 -2.63 4.08
C LYS A 313 -21.76 -2.14 3.03
N VAL A 314 -20.81 -3.00 2.67
CA VAL A 314 -19.80 -2.69 1.66
C VAL A 314 -20.44 -2.67 0.27
N THR A 315 -20.39 -1.50 -0.39
CA THR A 315 -20.93 -1.24 -1.72
C THR A 315 -19.86 -0.97 -2.78
N GLY A 316 -18.59 -0.82 -2.39
CA GLY A 316 -17.46 -0.59 -3.29
C GLY A 316 -16.13 -1.08 -2.72
N GLY A 317 -15.16 -1.26 -3.62
CA GLY A 317 -13.82 -1.75 -3.32
C GLY A 317 -13.63 -3.26 -3.43
N LEU A 318 -12.49 -3.76 -2.94
CA LEU A 318 -12.15 -5.19 -2.94
C LEU A 318 -12.54 -5.85 -1.62
N SER A 319 -13.41 -6.85 -1.68
CA SER A 319 -13.75 -7.73 -0.56
C SER A 319 -13.41 -9.18 -0.89
N ILE A 320 -12.73 -9.86 0.04
CA ILE A 320 -12.40 -11.27 -0.04
C ILE A 320 -13.03 -11.97 1.17
N SER A 321 -13.84 -12.99 0.89
CA SER A 321 -14.47 -13.87 1.87
C SER A 321 -14.04 -15.30 1.60
N VAL A 322 -13.58 -16.00 2.64
CA VAL A 322 -13.13 -17.39 2.59
C VAL A 322 -13.92 -18.18 3.63
N ILE A 323 -14.56 -19.25 3.18
CA ILE A 323 -15.34 -20.16 3.99
C ILE A 323 -14.59 -21.49 4.05
N PHE A 324 -14.23 -21.91 5.25
CA PHE A 324 -13.58 -23.18 5.55
C PHE A 324 -14.63 -24.21 5.97
N ASP A 325 -14.41 -25.47 5.57
CA ASP A 325 -15.17 -26.62 6.07
C ASP A 325 -14.64 -27.05 7.46
N ASP A 326 -14.68 -28.35 7.77
CA ASP A 326 -14.17 -28.87 9.04
C ASP A 326 -12.64 -28.70 9.19
N CYS A 327 -11.92 -28.40 8.11
CA CYS A 327 -10.49 -28.08 8.13
C CYS A 327 -10.28 -26.56 8.24
N VAL A 328 -10.11 -26.07 9.46
CA VAL A 328 -9.93 -24.63 9.74
C VAL A 328 -8.43 -24.32 9.98
N PRO A 329 -7.88 -23.25 9.38
CA PRO A 329 -6.49 -22.86 9.62
C PRO A 329 -6.28 -22.33 11.05
N GLU A 330 -5.03 -22.37 11.55
CA GLU A 330 -4.66 -21.80 12.84
C GLU A 330 -4.68 -20.27 12.84
N ALA A 331 -4.43 -19.66 11.67
CA ALA A 331 -4.38 -18.23 11.51
C ALA A 331 -4.66 -17.83 10.06
N CYS A 332 -5.28 -16.66 9.90
CA CYS A 332 -5.43 -15.98 8.62
C CYS A 332 -4.92 -14.55 8.74
N TRP A 333 -4.39 -13.99 7.65
CA TRP A 333 -4.05 -12.57 7.57
C TRP A 333 -4.19 -12.04 6.16
N TRP A 334 -4.45 -10.74 6.03
CA TRP A 334 -4.49 -10.09 4.72
C TRP A 334 -3.12 -9.51 4.36
N TYR A 335 -2.87 -9.37 3.06
CA TYR A 335 -1.71 -8.68 2.50
C TYR A 335 -2.11 -7.82 1.29
N ALA A 336 -1.33 -6.78 1.00
CA ALA A 336 -1.56 -5.84 -0.09
C ALA A 336 -0.23 -5.40 -0.73
N GLU A 337 -0.19 -5.29 -2.07
CA GLU A 337 0.94 -4.72 -2.83
C GLU A 337 2.30 -5.41 -2.57
N GLN A 338 2.36 -6.74 -2.73
CA GLN A 338 3.42 -7.62 -2.22
C GLN A 338 4.90 -7.23 -2.43
N THR A 339 5.66 -7.60 -1.39
CA THR A 339 6.87 -8.45 -1.48
C THR A 339 6.54 -9.84 -0.91
N ASP A 340 7.11 -10.93 -1.44
CA ASP A 340 6.78 -12.34 -1.10
C ASP A 340 6.73 -12.67 0.41
N CYS A 341 7.50 -11.95 1.23
CA CYS A 341 7.60 -12.17 2.67
C CYS A 341 6.28 -11.95 3.42
N GLU A 342 5.47 -10.95 3.05
CA GLU A 342 4.23 -10.60 3.77
C GLU A 342 3.13 -11.66 3.58
N ARG A 343 3.22 -12.43 2.51
CA ARG A 343 2.33 -13.56 2.21
C ARG A 343 2.68 -14.81 3.03
N VAL A 344 3.95 -15.05 3.29
CA VAL A 344 4.44 -16.31 3.88
C VAL A 344 4.65 -16.20 5.40
N VAL A 345 4.98 -15.01 5.89
CA VAL A 345 5.28 -14.79 7.31
C VAL A 345 4.02 -14.38 8.06
N ARG A 346 3.55 -15.26 8.95
CA ARG A 346 2.45 -14.97 9.87
C ARG A 346 2.76 -13.71 10.70
N PRO A 347 1.87 -12.70 10.71
CA PRO A 347 2.01 -11.54 11.58
C PRO A 347 1.95 -11.89 13.07
N ARG A 348 2.52 -11.03 13.91
CA ARG A 348 2.52 -11.23 15.37
C ARG A 348 1.10 -11.10 15.94
N ALA A 349 0.84 -11.75 17.07
CA ALA A 349 -0.44 -11.60 17.76
C ALA A 349 -0.75 -10.12 18.06
N GLY A 350 -1.97 -9.69 17.76
CA GLY A 350 -2.42 -8.30 17.89
C GLY A 350 -2.16 -7.41 16.67
N ASP A 351 -1.48 -7.92 15.64
CA ASP A 351 -1.28 -7.19 14.38
C ASP A 351 -2.62 -7.02 13.63
N ARG A 352 -2.86 -5.82 13.09
CA ARG A 352 -4.07 -5.48 12.32
C ARG A 352 -4.27 -6.32 11.05
N HIS A 353 -3.21 -6.98 10.57
CA HIS A 353 -3.28 -7.87 9.41
C HIS A 353 -3.86 -9.22 9.78
N LEU A 354 -3.75 -9.66 11.05
CA LEU A 354 -4.38 -10.90 11.50
C LEU A 354 -5.90 -10.78 11.45
N LEU A 355 -6.52 -11.80 10.89
CA LEU A 355 -7.95 -11.92 10.75
C LEU A 355 -8.49 -12.95 11.73
N GLU A 356 -9.61 -12.62 12.35
CA GLU A 356 -10.35 -13.55 13.21
C GLU A 356 -11.15 -14.53 12.34
N ILE A 357 -11.04 -15.82 12.64
CA ILE A 357 -11.84 -16.87 11.99
C ILE A 357 -13.13 -17.05 12.79
N ARG A 358 -14.26 -16.63 12.24
CA ARG A 358 -15.57 -16.70 12.90
C ARG A 358 -16.42 -17.79 12.27
N ARG A 359 -16.64 -18.88 13.01
CA ARG A 359 -17.46 -20.03 12.55
C ARG A 359 -17.00 -20.56 11.18
N GLY A 360 -15.69 -20.71 11.00
CA GLY A 360 -15.10 -21.15 9.73
C GLY A 360 -15.09 -20.09 8.63
N VAL A 361 -15.46 -18.84 8.91
CA VAL A 361 -15.47 -17.76 7.90
C VAL A 361 -14.43 -16.70 8.24
N VAL A 362 -13.72 -16.24 7.22
CA VAL A 362 -12.84 -15.07 7.26
C VAL A 362 -13.25 -14.10 6.16
N GLU A 363 -13.34 -12.82 6.50
CA GLU A 363 -13.62 -11.77 5.53
C GLU A 363 -12.69 -10.58 5.75
N HIS A 364 -12.22 -9.99 4.66
CA HIS A 364 -11.50 -8.74 4.66
C HIS A 364 -11.96 -7.85 3.50
N THR A 365 -12.11 -6.55 3.79
CA THR A 365 -12.34 -5.52 2.75
C THR A 365 -11.22 -4.50 2.83
N PHE A 366 -10.52 -4.33 1.72
CA PHE A 366 -9.38 -3.41 1.61
C PHE A 366 -9.89 -1.97 1.64
N VAL A 367 -9.35 -1.17 2.58
CA VAL A 367 -9.79 0.21 2.81
C VAL A 367 -9.30 1.13 1.68
N GLU A 368 -8.03 0.99 1.33
CA GLU A 368 -7.37 1.79 0.31
C GLU A 368 -7.67 1.29 -1.11
N PRO A 369 -7.52 2.13 -2.14
CA PRO A 369 -7.66 1.71 -3.53
C PRO A 369 -6.63 0.62 -3.87
N CYS A 370 -7.05 -0.44 -4.55
CA CYS A 370 -6.12 -1.46 -5.02
C CYS A 370 -5.47 -0.99 -6.33
N ARG A 371 -4.16 -0.76 -6.30
CA ARG A 371 -3.38 -0.27 -7.44
C ARG A 371 -3.20 -1.32 -8.54
N PRO A 372 -3.07 -0.88 -9.81
CA PRO A 372 -2.69 -1.75 -10.92
C PRO A 372 -1.39 -2.51 -10.65
N ARG A 373 -1.32 -3.76 -11.14
CA ARG A 373 -0.18 -4.67 -10.97
C ARG A 373 0.14 -4.98 -9.51
N GLY A 374 -0.81 -4.74 -8.61
CA GLY A 374 -0.71 -5.14 -7.21
C GLY A 374 -1.32 -6.52 -7.01
N GLU A 375 -0.80 -7.23 -6.01
CA GLU A 375 -1.41 -8.46 -5.50
C GLU A 375 -2.01 -8.22 -4.12
N TYR A 376 -3.26 -8.66 -3.96
CA TYR A 376 -4.02 -8.53 -2.73
C TYR A 376 -4.59 -9.89 -2.36
N GLY A 377 -4.72 -10.17 -1.07
CA GLY A 377 -5.21 -11.48 -0.69
C GLY A 377 -5.34 -11.74 0.79
N ILE A 378 -5.76 -12.96 1.09
CA ILE A 378 -5.80 -13.53 2.43
C ILE A 378 -4.92 -14.78 2.42
N ALA A 379 -3.89 -14.78 3.25
CA ALA A 379 -3.04 -15.93 3.52
C ALA A 379 -3.52 -16.69 4.75
N PHE A 380 -3.18 -17.96 4.83
CA PHE A 380 -3.58 -18.86 5.91
C PHE A 380 -2.45 -19.81 6.29
N HIS A 381 -2.45 -20.18 7.58
CA HIS A 381 -1.52 -21.15 8.15
C HIS A 381 -2.28 -22.37 8.63
N TRP A 382 -2.01 -23.53 8.04
CA TRP A 382 -2.64 -24.79 8.44
C TRP A 382 -1.97 -25.40 9.68
N PRO A 383 -2.73 -26.11 10.52
CA PRO A 383 -2.15 -26.90 11.59
C PRO A 383 -1.17 -27.94 11.03
N ARG A 384 0.00 -28.03 11.67
CA ARG A 384 0.93 -29.14 11.40
C ARG A 384 0.27 -30.43 11.88
N ALA A 385 0.23 -31.43 11.00
CA ALA A 385 -0.32 -32.75 11.30
C ALA A 385 0.52 -33.48 12.37
#